data_AF-A0A7J8NDF0-F1
#
_entry.id   AF-A0A7J8NDF0-F1
#
_cell.length_a   1.000
_cell.length_b   1.000
_cell.length_c   1.000
_cell.angle_alpha   90.00
_cell.angle_beta   90.00
_cell.angle_gamma   90.00
#
_symmetry.space_group_name_H-M   'P 1'
#
loop_
_entity.id
_entity.type
_entity.pdbx_description
1 polymer ?
#
loop_
_entity_poly.entity_id
_entity_poly.type
_entity_poly.pdbx_seq_one_letter_code
_entity_poly.pdbx_strand_id
1 'polypeptide(L)'
;MNQIVEEDDQDSVTIAIDNDGVPDAMSEDDEVESSYSFDFFAKNDLIKLHESSDEYSIVRTGFFSGIEENSRKKIKILAIHKTFNSSFSAKVKAKNFQILAKAVARKCCGDANIKYAWYSASKVEICEILKHGFSWYIKTAENQYCYRTSIYLFAAKFSSDSVLGSKVDETGVRHLLLCRVILGKQELVTGNCNDRFHPSSPEFDSGVDDLSAPRKYIIWSTYMNSHILPCYIISFGAPYEACIA
;
A
#
# COMPACT_ATOMS: atom_id res chain seq x y z
N MET A 1 25.55 65.61 0.29
CA MET A 1 25.15 67.00 -0.01
C MET A 1 26.11 67.51 -1.08
N ASN A 2 25.54 67.96 -2.21
CA ASN A 2 26.14 68.62 -3.39
C ASN A 2 26.83 67.68 -4.40
N GLN A 3 26.18 67.38 -5.54
CA GLN A 3 26.20 68.12 -6.84
C GLN A 3 27.57 67.94 -7.54
N ILE A 4 27.69 67.62 -8.83
CA ILE A 4 27.26 68.39 -10.02
C ILE A 4 27.21 67.45 -11.25
N VAL A 5 26.28 67.76 -12.15
CA VAL A 5 25.98 67.21 -13.49
C VAL A 5 26.92 67.81 -14.53
N GLU A 6 27.28 67.10 -15.60
CA GLU A 6 27.35 67.69 -16.95
C GLU A 6 27.31 66.62 -18.06
N GLU A 7 26.55 66.94 -19.09
CA GLU A 7 26.13 66.17 -20.27
C GLU A 7 27.25 66.06 -21.32
N ASP A 8 27.13 65.07 -22.22
CA ASP A 8 27.38 65.33 -23.64
C ASP A 8 26.57 64.38 -24.54
N ASP A 9 26.08 64.97 -25.62
CA ASP A 9 25.01 64.58 -26.54
C ASP A 9 25.47 63.71 -27.74
N GLN A 10 24.48 63.32 -28.58
CA GLN A 10 24.54 62.75 -29.95
C GLN A 10 24.63 61.20 -30.04
N ASP A 11 23.88 60.47 -30.87
CA ASP A 11 23.00 60.74 -32.02
C ASP A 11 22.29 59.38 -32.27
N SER A 12 20.98 59.18 -32.51
CA SER A 12 20.23 59.47 -33.73
C SER A 12 19.25 58.31 -34.03
N VAL A 13 18.03 58.67 -34.48
CA VAL A 13 17.07 57.97 -35.36
C VAL A 13 16.25 56.75 -34.86
N THR A 14 14.95 57.04 -34.74
CA THR A 14 13.72 56.23 -34.71
C THR A 14 13.50 55.26 -35.88
N ILE A 15 12.86 54.11 -35.63
CA ILE A 15 11.72 53.60 -36.43
C ILE A 15 10.73 52.90 -35.49
N ALA A 16 9.50 53.42 -35.42
CA ALA A 16 8.34 52.76 -34.82
C ALA A 16 7.65 51.88 -35.87
N ILE A 17 7.27 50.65 -35.50
CA ILE A 17 6.14 49.94 -36.11
C ILE A 17 5.42 49.20 -34.97
N ASP A 18 4.25 49.74 -34.60
CA ASP A 18 3.23 49.02 -33.84
C ASP A 18 2.70 47.86 -34.70
N ASN A 19 2.51 46.69 -34.10
CA ASN A 19 1.48 45.78 -34.56
C ASN A 19 0.88 45.02 -33.37
N ASP A 20 -0.37 45.38 -33.06
CA ASP A 20 -1.27 44.65 -32.18
C ASP A 20 -1.44 43.19 -32.67
N GLY A 21 -1.34 42.25 -31.73
CA GLY A 21 -1.67 40.85 -31.94
C GLY A 21 -1.68 40.08 -30.62
N VAL A 22 -2.86 39.86 -30.07
CA VAL A 22 -3.15 38.96 -28.93
C VAL A 22 -4.24 37.98 -29.42
N PRO A 23 -4.36 36.73 -28.96
CA PRO A 23 -3.41 35.78 -28.36
C PRO A 23 -3.42 34.39 -29.07
N ASP A 24 -2.43 33.53 -28.82
CA ASP A 24 -2.59 32.06 -28.92
C ASP A 24 -1.82 31.46 -27.73
N ALA A 25 -2.49 31.04 -26.65
CA ALA A 25 -3.21 29.78 -26.50
C ALA A 25 -2.29 28.54 -26.41
N MET A 26 -2.34 27.92 -25.22
CA MET A 26 -2.01 26.54 -24.90
C MET A 26 -0.52 26.16 -24.71
N SER A 27 -0.08 26.24 -23.45
CA SER A 27 0.65 25.13 -22.85
C SER A 27 0.27 25.05 -21.38
N GLU A 28 -0.99 24.70 -21.14
CA GLU A 28 -1.39 24.07 -19.88
C GLU A 28 -0.75 22.68 -19.89
N ASP A 29 0.41 22.55 -19.25
CA ASP A 29 0.82 21.27 -18.68
C ASP A 29 -0.14 20.99 -17.53
N ASP A 30 -1.34 20.53 -17.89
CA ASP A 30 -2.31 19.92 -17.00
C ASP A 30 -1.78 18.52 -16.62
N GLU A 31 -0.70 18.50 -15.83
CA GLU A 31 -0.58 17.44 -14.84
C GLU A 31 -1.72 17.62 -13.86
N VAL A 32 -2.89 17.08 -14.22
CA VAL A 32 -3.99 16.87 -13.29
C VAL A 32 -3.52 15.80 -12.31
N GLU A 33 -2.64 16.20 -11.39
CA GLU A 33 -2.34 15.47 -10.17
C GLU A 33 -3.70 15.33 -9.48
N SER A 34 -4.24 14.11 -9.52
CA SER A 34 -5.56 13.84 -8.96
C SER A 34 -5.56 14.38 -7.53
N SER A 35 -6.45 15.32 -7.23
CA SER A 35 -6.65 15.98 -5.93
C SER A 35 -7.10 15.01 -4.82
N TYR A 36 -6.77 13.72 -4.92
CA TYR A 36 -6.85 12.81 -3.81
C TYR A 36 -5.75 13.16 -2.81
N SER A 37 -6.16 13.83 -1.74
CA SER A 37 -5.26 14.17 -0.65
C SER A 37 -4.84 12.91 0.12
N PHE A 38 -3.53 12.66 0.13
CA PHE A 38 -2.90 11.65 0.97
C PHE A 38 -2.47 12.23 2.34
N ASP A 39 -3.07 13.34 2.79
CA ASP A 39 -2.70 14.04 4.03
C ASP A 39 -2.63 13.12 5.25
N PHE A 40 -3.52 12.12 5.34
CA PHE A 40 -3.45 11.16 6.43
C PHE A 40 -2.13 10.37 6.40
N PHE A 41 -1.74 9.84 5.24
CA PHE A 41 -0.50 9.07 5.12
C PHE A 41 0.72 9.96 5.38
N ALA A 42 0.71 11.20 4.88
CA ALA A 42 1.73 12.19 5.21
C ALA A 42 1.81 12.49 6.71
N LYS A 43 0.68 12.69 7.39
CA LYS A 43 0.58 12.92 8.85
C LYS A 43 1.03 11.72 9.70
N ASN A 44 1.12 10.52 9.11
CA ASN A 44 1.63 9.31 9.79
C ASN A 44 3.07 8.97 9.34
N ASP A 45 3.79 9.96 8.79
CA ASP A 45 5.17 9.87 8.32
C ASP A 45 5.38 8.79 7.24
N LEU A 46 4.34 8.45 6.48
CA LEU A 46 4.48 7.50 5.38
C LEU A 46 5.15 8.18 4.19
N ILE A 47 6.07 7.45 3.54
CA ILE A 47 6.85 7.98 2.43
C ILE A 47 6.17 7.57 1.13
N LYS A 48 5.64 8.54 0.37
CA LYS A 48 5.19 8.31 -1.02
C LYS A 48 6.41 7.96 -1.86
N LEU A 49 6.38 6.81 -2.52
CA LEU A 49 7.45 6.39 -3.42
C LEU A 49 7.38 7.19 -4.71
N HIS A 50 8.54 7.61 -5.21
CA HIS A 50 8.65 8.25 -6.51
C HIS A 50 8.47 7.23 -7.64
N GLU A 51 7.75 7.57 -8.70
CA GLU A 51 7.40 6.62 -9.77
C GLU A 51 8.61 6.08 -10.52
N SER A 52 9.68 6.87 -10.62
CA SER A 52 10.95 6.43 -11.23
C SER A 52 11.81 5.54 -10.32
N SER A 53 11.43 5.32 -9.06
CA SER A 53 12.22 4.50 -8.15
C SER A 53 12.09 3.00 -8.46
N ASP A 54 13.17 2.26 -8.27
CA ASP A 54 13.17 0.80 -8.42
C ASP A 54 12.16 0.13 -7.47
N GLU A 55 12.05 0.66 -6.25
CA GLU A 55 11.12 0.17 -5.23
C GLU A 55 9.66 0.31 -5.69
N TYR A 56 9.30 1.45 -6.28
CA TYR A 56 7.98 1.65 -6.89
C TYR A 56 7.74 0.64 -8.02
N SER A 57 8.70 0.49 -8.93
CA SER A 57 8.62 -0.43 -10.08
C SER A 57 8.44 -1.89 -9.66
N ILE A 58 9.14 -2.34 -8.61
CA ILE A 58 9.02 -3.69 -8.06
C ILE A 58 7.63 -3.92 -7.46
N VAL A 59 7.15 -3.00 -6.63
CA VAL A 59 5.83 -3.14 -5.97
C VAL A 59 4.71 -3.07 -7.01
N ARG A 60 4.80 -2.15 -7.97
CA ARG A 60 3.86 -2.03 -9.09
C ARG A 60 3.81 -3.31 -9.94
N THR A 61 4.97 -3.84 -10.32
CA THR A 61 5.05 -5.09 -11.09
C THR A 61 4.46 -6.25 -10.30
N GLY A 62 4.77 -6.36 -9.00
CA GLY A 62 4.19 -7.36 -8.11
C GLY A 62 2.66 -7.27 -8.05
N PHE A 63 2.12 -6.06 -7.92
CA PHE A 63 0.67 -5.83 -7.90
C PHE A 63 -0.01 -6.28 -9.20
N PHE A 64 0.53 -5.93 -10.37
CA PHE A 64 -0.06 -6.32 -11.65
C PHE A 64 0.22 -7.77 -12.06
N SER A 65 1.17 -8.45 -11.43
CA SER A 65 1.52 -9.85 -11.77
C SER A 65 0.36 -10.83 -11.59
N GLY A 66 -0.50 -10.60 -10.60
CA GLY A 66 -1.70 -11.40 -10.34
C GLY A 66 -2.98 -10.85 -10.95
N ILE A 67 -2.89 -9.87 -11.85
CA ILE A 67 -4.04 -9.23 -12.51
C ILE A 67 -3.96 -9.53 -14.01
N GLU A 68 -5.08 -9.95 -14.60
CA GLU A 68 -5.19 -10.20 -16.03
C GLU A 68 -5.06 -8.92 -16.86
N GLU A 69 -4.46 -9.04 -18.05
CA GLU A 69 -4.10 -7.90 -18.92
C GLU A 69 -5.26 -6.94 -19.21
N ASN A 70 -6.47 -7.48 -19.43
CA ASN A 70 -7.67 -6.67 -19.69
C ASN A 70 -8.07 -5.82 -18.48
N SER A 71 -7.91 -6.35 -17.26
CA SER A 71 -8.21 -5.64 -16.02
C SER A 71 -7.11 -4.64 -15.65
N ARG A 72 -5.84 -4.90 -16.03
CA ARG A 72 -4.72 -3.96 -15.78
C ARG A 72 -4.99 -2.59 -16.39
N LYS A 73 -5.50 -2.54 -17.61
CA LYS A 73 -5.81 -1.29 -18.34
C LYS A 73 -6.88 -0.44 -17.65
N LYS A 74 -7.72 -1.07 -16.82
CA LYS A 74 -8.81 -0.42 -16.08
C LYS A 74 -8.36 0.09 -14.71
N ILE A 75 -7.20 -0.34 -14.20
CA ILE A 75 -6.73 0.00 -12.86
C ILE A 75 -5.65 1.07 -12.95
N LYS A 76 -5.86 2.21 -12.30
CA LYS A 76 -4.89 3.29 -12.19
C LYS A 76 -4.33 3.33 -10.77
N ILE A 77 -3.04 3.01 -10.60
CA ILE A 77 -2.34 3.27 -9.34
C ILE A 77 -2.21 4.78 -9.18
N LEU A 78 -2.63 5.30 -8.03
CA LEU A 78 -2.56 6.72 -7.68
C LEU A 78 -1.35 7.03 -6.83
N ALA A 79 -0.98 6.11 -5.93
CA ALA A 79 0.23 6.22 -5.13
C ALA A 79 0.61 4.89 -4.50
N ILE A 80 1.91 4.74 -4.25
CA ILE A 80 2.47 3.68 -3.40
C ILE A 80 3.16 4.37 -2.22
N HIS A 81 2.73 4.04 -1.00
CA HIS A 81 3.33 4.57 0.22
C HIS A 81 4.08 3.47 0.93
N LYS A 82 5.31 3.75 1.35
CA LYS A 82 6.09 2.86 2.21
C LYS A 82 5.68 3.06 3.66
N THR A 83 5.37 1.97 4.35
CA THR A 83 4.92 1.99 5.76
C THR A 83 6.08 2.07 6.74
N PHE A 84 7.30 1.80 6.28
CA PHE A 84 8.51 1.99 7.07
C PHE A 84 8.81 3.49 7.17
N ASN A 85 8.28 4.13 8.20
CA ASN A 85 8.69 5.47 8.58
C ASN A 85 9.96 5.41 9.47
N SER A 86 10.65 6.54 9.62
CA SER A 86 11.82 6.66 10.50
C SER A 86 11.47 6.58 11.99
N SER A 87 10.17 6.42 12.33
CA SER A 87 9.70 6.40 13.71
C SER A 87 10.31 5.23 14.48
N PHE A 88 10.45 5.45 15.79
CA PHE A 88 10.92 4.43 16.70
C PHE A 88 10.01 3.19 16.69
N SER A 89 8.68 3.39 16.65
CA SER A 89 7.70 2.30 16.66
C SER A 89 7.84 1.39 15.44
N ALA A 90 7.95 1.96 14.23
CA ALA A 90 8.12 1.16 13.02
C ALA A 90 9.44 0.38 13.02
N LYS A 91 10.54 1.00 13.48
CA LYS A 91 11.85 0.34 13.63
C LYS A 91 11.78 -0.83 14.63
N VAL A 92 11.07 -0.67 15.74
CA VAL A 92 10.87 -1.74 16.74
C VAL A 92 10.02 -2.86 16.16
N LYS A 93 8.89 -2.56 15.50
CA LYS A 93 8.04 -3.58 14.83
C LYS A 93 8.86 -4.39 13.81
N ALA A 94 9.67 -3.71 13.00
CA ALA A 94 10.55 -4.35 12.02
C ALA A 94 11.59 -5.28 12.68
N LYS A 95 12.24 -4.81 13.76
CA LYS A 95 13.23 -5.60 14.50
C LYS A 95 12.59 -6.82 15.17
N ASN A 96 11.42 -6.66 15.76
CA ASN A 96 10.66 -7.76 16.36
C ASN A 96 10.31 -8.81 15.31
N PHE A 97 9.81 -8.39 14.14
CA PHE A 97 9.54 -9.30 13.03
C PHE A 97 10.80 -10.08 12.61
N GLN A 98 11.96 -9.42 12.51
CA GLN A 98 13.22 -10.10 12.18
C GLN A 98 13.65 -11.12 13.25
N ILE A 99 13.46 -10.82 14.53
CA ILE A 99 13.76 -11.74 15.64
C ILE A 99 12.85 -12.97 15.54
N LEU A 100 11.55 -12.75 15.33
CA LEU A 100 10.57 -13.82 15.21
C LEU A 100 10.79 -14.68 13.98
N ALA A 101 11.11 -14.07 12.83
CA ALA A 101 11.51 -14.80 11.64
C ALA A 101 12.70 -15.73 11.92
N LYS A 102 13.74 -15.26 12.62
CA LYS A 102 14.87 -16.12 13.00
C LYS A 102 14.46 -17.25 13.95
N ALA A 103 13.54 -17.00 14.88
CA ALA A 103 13.04 -18.03 15.78
C ALA A 103 12.25 -19.11 15.04
N VAL A 104 11.35 -18.71 14.14
CA VAL A 104 10.58 -19.65 13.30
C VAL A 104 11.51 -20.42 12.36
N ALA A 105 12.48 -19.77 11.73
CA ALA A 105 13.48 -20.46 10.91
C ALA A 105 14.20 -21.57 11.69
N ARG A 106 14.61 -21.31 12.94
CA ARG A 106 15.25 -22.34 13.79
C ARG A 106 14.33 -23.53 14.08
N LYS A 107 13.02 -23.28 14.24
CA LYS A 107 11.99 -24.32 14.40
C LYS A 107 11.74 -25.09 13.10
N CYS A 108 11.85 -24.42 11.95
CA CYS A 108 11.44 -24.91 10.63
C CYS A 108 12.63 -25.22 9.71
N CYS A 109 13.60 -26.02 10.18
CA CYS A 109 14.74 -26.50 9.38
C CYS A 109 15.58 -25.40 8.69
N GLY A 110 15.62 -24.20 9.27
CA GLY A 110 16.42 -23.07 8.79
C GLY A 110 15.67 -22.06 7.93
N ASP A 111 14.41 -22.30 7.56
CA ASP A 111 13.59 -21.37 6.75
C ASP A 111 12.33 -20.94 7.48
N ALA A 112 12.12 -19.62 7.61
CA ALA A 112 10.91 -19.04 8.18
C ALA A 112 9.74 -19.00 7.19
N ASN A 113 9.97 -19.36 5.93
CA ASN A 113 8.99 -19.32 4.85
C ASN A 113 8.34 -17.94 4.74
N ILE A 114 9.17 -16.90 4.62
CA ILE A 114 8.68 -15.52 4.53
C ILE A 114 8.15 -15.26 3.12
N LYS A 115 6.90 -14.79 3.02
CA LYS A 115 6.26 -14.43 1.75
C LYS A 115 5.73 -13.01 1.78
N TYR A 116 5.51 -12.46 0.59
CA TYR A 116 4.71 -11.25 0.43
C TYR A 116 3.25 -11.63 0.23
N ALA A 117 2.35 -10.87 0.84
CA ALA A 117 0.91 -11.11 0.79
C ALA A 117 0.13 -9.80 0.84
N TRP A 118 -1.02 -9.79 0.18
CA TRP A 118 -1.94 -8.67 0.11
C TRP A 118 -3.01 -8.78 1.19
N TYR A 119 -3.22 -7.68 1.89
CA TYR A 119 -4.29 -7.54 2.85
C TYR A 119 -5.30 -6.49 2.36
N SER A 120 -6.54 -6.92 2.22
CA SER A 120 -7.65 -6.08 1.77
C SER A 120 -8.50 -5.65 2.96
N ALA A 121 -8.65 -4.33 3.14
CA ALA A 121 -9.49 -3.76 4.20
C ALA A 121 -9.98 -2.36 3.80
N SER A 122 -10.76 -1.72 4.67
CA SER A 122 -11.09 -0.31 4.48
C SER A 122 -9.86 0.57 4.75
N LYS A 123 -9.86 1.78 4.17
CA LYS A 123 -8.88 2.82 4.49
C LYS A 123 -8.74 3.02 6.00
N VAL A 124 -9.86 3.17 6.71
CA VAL A 124 -9.89 3.34 8.17
C VAL A 124 -9.19 2.20 8.89
N GLU A 125 -9.43 0.95 8.49
CA GLU A 125 -8.79 -0.20 9.13
C GLU A 125 -7.28 -0.28 8.84
N ILE A 126 -6.86 -0.01 7.60
CA ILE A 126 -5.43 0.07 7.25
C ILE A 126 -4.74 1.14 8.10
N CYS A 127 -5.37 2.30 8.26
CA CYS A 127 -4.88 3.39 9.10
C CYS A 127 -4.69 2.96 10.56
N GLU A 128 -5.66 2.26 11.14
CA GLU A 128 -5.58 1.73 12.51
C GLU A 128 -4.46 0.66 12.64
N ILE A 129 -4.31 -0.22 11.65
CA ILE A 129 -3.25 -1.24 11.63
C ILE A 129 -1.85 -0.61 11.67
N LEU A 130 -1.64 0.48 10.94
CA LEU A 130 -0.34 1.14 10.89
C LEU A 130 0.02 1.77 12.24
N LYS A 131 -0.95 2.43 12.88
CA LYS A 131 -0.79 3.06 14.19
C LYS A 131 -0.64 2.02 15.30
N HIS A 132 -1.60 1.12 15.42
CA HIS A 132 -1.80 0.29 16.60
C HIS A 132 -1.47 -1.20 16.39
N GLY A 133 -1.29 -1.63 15.14
CA GLY A 133 -1.19 -3.04 14.78
C GLY A 133 -2.56 -3.65 14.49
N PHE A 134 -2.58 -4.92 14.12
CA PHE A 134 -3.81 -5.67 13.90
C PHE A 134 -4.58 -5.80 15.22
N SER A 135 -5.87 -5.50 15.18
CA SER A 135 -6.76 -5.60 16.34
C SER A 135 -7.39 -6.99 16.44
N TRP A 136 -7.68 -7.41 17.67
CA TRP A 136 -8.40 -8.65 17.97
C TRP A 136 -9.91 -8.51 17.78
N TYR A 137 -10.41 -7.31 17.51
CA TYR A 137 -11.80 -7.07 17.16
C TYR A 137 -11.91 -6.36 15.81
N ILE A 138 -13.00 -6.62 15.10
CA ILE A 138 -13.40 -5.88 13.91
C ILE A 138 -14.76 -5.24 14.16
N LYS A 139 -14.93 -4.01 13.68
CA LYS A 139 -16.22 -3.33 13.66
C LYS A 139 -16.98 -3.76 12.41
N THR A 140 -18.14 -4.37 12.59
CA THR A 140 -19.01 -4.79 11.48
C THR A 140 -19.83 -3.61 10.95
N ALA A 141 -20.48 -3.80 9.80
CA ALA A 141 -21.38 -2.81 9.21
C ALA A 141 -22.55 -2.43 10.15
N GLU A 142 -22.92 -3.33 11.07
CA GLU A 142 -23.99 -3.14 12.05
C GLU A 142 -23.50 -2.46 13.34
N ASN A 143 -22.31 -1.84 13.32
CA ASN A 143 -21.64 -1.28 14.50
C ASN A 143 -21.41 -2.29 15.64
N GLN A 144 -21.46 -3.59 15.37
CA GLN A 144 -21.13 -4.62 16.35
C GLN A 144 -19.64 -4.91 16.34
N TYR A 145 -19.09 -5.21 17.52
CA TYR A 145 -17.70 -5.65 17.67
C TYR A 145 -17.66 -7.17 17.71
N CYS A 146 -16.99 -7.76 16.72
CA CYS A 146 -16.77 -9.20 16.67
C CYS A 146 -15.31 -9.53 16.92
N TYR A 147 -15.05 -10.61 17.65
CA TYR A 147 -13.71 -11.15 17.82
C TYR A 147 -13.17 -11.63 16.48
N ARG A 148 -11.96 -11.20 16.16
CA ARG A 148 -11.20 -11.59 14.99
C ARG A 148 -10.30 -12.75 15.39
N THR A 149 -10.65 -13.94 14.96
CA THR A 149 -9.91 -15.17 15.26
C THR A 149 -8.71 -15.37 14.32
N SER A 150 -8.77 -14.83 13.11
CA SER A 150 -7.67 -14.87 12.14
C SER A 150 -7.64 -13.67 11.20
N ILE A 151 -6.47 -13.47 10.58
CA ILE A 151 -6.22 -12.54 9.48
C ILE A 151 -6.06 -13.35 8.21
N TYR A 152 -6.83 -12.99 7.18
CA TYR A 152 -6.68 -13.56 5.84
C TYR A 152 -5.87 -12.61 4.98
N LEU A 153 -4.81 -13.12 4.36
CA LEU A 153 -4.04 -12.42 3.34
C LEU A 153 -4.00 -13.26 2.07
N PHE A 154 -3.99 -12.62 0.91
CA PHE A 154 -3.83 -13.31 -0.36
C PHE A 154 -2.36 -13.36 -0.75
N ALA A 155 -1.89 -14.48 -1.31
CA ALA A 155 -0.53 -14.56 -1.79
C ALA A 155 -0.26 -13.50 -2.87
N ALA A 156 0.98 -13.00 -2.96
CA ALA A 156 1.32 -11.89 -3.85
C ALA A 156 0.89 -12.10 -5.33
N LYS A 157 0.90 -13.36 -5.79
CA LYS A 157 0.50 -13.78 -7.15
C LYS A 157 -1.01 -13.76 -7.42
N PHE A 158 -1.84 -13.55 -6.40
CA PHE A 158 -3.31 -13.47 -6.49
C PHE A 158 -3.81 -12.10 -6.03
N SER A 159 -3.16 -11.04 -6.52
CA SER A 159 -3.58 -9.67 -6.27
C SER A 159 -4.98 -9.38 -6.81
N SER A 160 -5.45 -10.05 -7.86
CA SER A 160 -6.83 -9.95 -8.35
C SER A 160 -7.85 -10.20 -7.22
N ASP A 161 -7.75 -11.33 -6.50
CA ASP A 161 -8.64 -11.64 -5.38
C ASP A 161 -8.64 -10.54 -4.31
N SER A 162 -7.49 -9.91 -4.09
CA SER A 162 -7.35 -8.81 -3.13
C SER A 162 -8.04 -7.54 -3.60
N VAL A 163 -7.93 -7.23 -4.90
CA VAL A 163 -8.64 -6.12 -5.53
C VAL A 163 -10.15 -6.31 -5.40
N LEU A 164 -10.66 -7.53 -5.66
CA LEU A 164 -12.07 -7.87 -5.47
C LEU A 164 -12.54 -7.63 -4.02
N GLY A 165 -11.72 -8.04 -3.04
CA GLY A 165 -12.02 -7.87 -1.61
C GLY A 165 -11.78 -6.47 -1.05
N SER A 166 -11.19 -5.55 -1.81
CA SER A 166 -10.90 -4.18 -1.35
C SER A 166 -12.18 -3.37 -1.21
N LYS A 167 -12.18 -2.38 -0.30
CA LYS A 167 -13.30 -1.46 -0.12
C LYS A 167 -12.98 -0.10 -0.72
N VAL A 168 -13.94 0.48 -1.43
CA VAL A 168 -13.87 1.85 -1.94
C VAL A 168 -14.02 2.80 -0.75
N ASP A 169 -13.16 3.81 -0.67
CA ASP A 169 -13.23 4.87 0.33
C ASP A 169 -14.22 5.97 -0.09
N GLU A 170 -14.38 6.98 0.76
CA GLU A 170 -15.27 8.12 0.56
C GLU A 170 -15.01 8.93 -0.73
N THR A 171 -13.88 8.73 -1.38
CA THR A 171 -13.46 9.47 -2.59
C THR A 171 -13.49 8.63 -3.87
N GLY A 172 -13.82 7.34 -3.77
CA GLY A 172 -13.74 6.42 -4.91
C GLY A 172 -12.41 5.66 -5.03
N VAL A 173 -11.49 5.78 -4.06
CA VAL A 173 -10.17 5.13 -4.08
C VAL A 173 -10.20 3.84 -3.27
N ARG A 174 -9.50 2.82 -3.76
CA ARG A 174 -9.28 1.55 -3.06
C ARG A 174 -7.86 1.49 -2.52
N HIS A 175 -7.70 0.82 -1.38
CA HIS A 175 -6.39 0.65 -0.73
C HIS A 175 -6.13 -0.81 -0.43
N LEU A 176 -4.88 -1.24 -0.68
CA LEU A 176 -4.37 -2.55 -0.29
C LEU A 176 -3.09 -2.39 0.52
N LEU A 177 -2.89 -3.29 1.46
CA LEU A 177 -1.67 -3.34 2.26
C LEU A 177 -0.82 -4.53 1.83
N LEU A 178 0.39 -4.27 1.35
CA LEU A 178 1.40 -5.29 1.08
C LEU A 178 2.17 -5.59 2.37
N CYS A 179 2.10 -6.84 2.81
CA CYS A 179 2.75 -7.31 4.03
C CYS A 179 3.85 -8.32 3.71
N ARG A 180 4.89 -8.35 4.54
CA ARG A 180 5.73 -9.55 4.71
C ARG A 180 5.10 -10.43 5.78
N VAL A 181 4.99 -11.72 5.51
CA VAL A 181 4.33 -12.67 6.39
C VAL A 181 5.27 -13.84 6.65
N ILE A 182 5.45 -14.18 7.92
CA ILE A 182 6.16 -15.41 8.34
C ILE A 182 5.12 -16.54 8.30
N LEU A 183 5.31 -17.52 7.41
CA LEU A 183 4.38 -18.64 7.30
C LEU A 183 4.84 -19.87 8.08
N GLY A 184 6.16 -20.03 8.30
CA GLY A 184 6.72 -21.19 8.98
C GLY A 184 6.20 -22.52 8.41
N LYS A 185 5.91 -23.47 9.30
CA LYS A 185 5.22 -24.72 8.96
C LYS A 185 3.72 -24.45 8.80
N GLN A 186 3.20 -24.77 7.63
CA GLN A 186 1.81 -24.46 7.24
C GLN A 186 0.90 -25.64 7.51
N GLU A 187 -0.32 -25.39 8.01
CA GLU A 187 -1.41 -26.38 8.06
C GLU A 187 -2.44 -26.11 6.97
N LEU A 188 -3.03 -27.17 6.43
CA LEU A 188 -4.18 -27.05 5.54
C LEU A 188 -5.42 -26.74 6.38
N VAL A 189 -6.12 -25.65 6.05
CA VAL A 189 -7.35 -25.24 6.72
C VAL A 189 -8.52 -25.46 5.77
N THR A 190 -9.22 -26.58 5.94
CA THR A 190 -10.43 -26.90 5.19
C THR A 190 -11.67 -26.39 5.94
N GLY A 191 -12.39 -25.42 5.38
CA GLY A 191 -13.67 -24.91 5.90
C GLY A 191 -13.56 -23.65 6.79
N ASN A 192 -14.66 -23.29 7.44
CA ASN A 192 -14.74 -22.09 8.28
C ASN A 192 -14.08 -22.33 9.63
N CYS A 193 -12.89 -21.76 9.83
CA CYS A 193 -12.14 -21.77 11.08
C CYS A 193 -12.59 -20.68 12.08
N ASN A 194 -13.85 -20.22 12.00
CA ASN A 194 -14.30 -19.00 12.66
C ASN A 194 -14.11 -19.01 14.18
N ASP A 195 -14.13 -20.18 14.82
CA ASP A 195 -14.01 -20.28 16.28
C ASP A 195 -12.57 -20.55 16.78
N ARG A 196 -11.60 -20.71 15.86
CA ARG A 196 -10.21 -21.04 16.21
C ARG A 196 -9.30 -19.84 16.03
N PHE A 197 -8.61 -19.45 17.11
CA PHE A 197 -7.70 -18.30 17.14
C PHE A 197 -6.22 -18.68 17.28
N HIS A 198 -5.91 -19.97 17.10
CA HIS A 198 -4.57 -20.56 17.16
C HIS A 198 -4.47 -21.80 16.25
N PRO A 199 -3.24 -22.25 15.91
CA PRO A 199 -3.03 -23.44 15.09
C PRO A 199 -3.56 -24.72 15.73
N SER A 200 -3.73 -25.78 14.94
CA SER A 200 -4.30 -27.05 15.45
C SER A 200 -3.35 -27.79 16.38
N SER A 201 -2.06 -27.55 16.19
CA SER A 201 -0.96 -28.17 16.89
C SER A 201 0.18 -27.15 17.00
N PRO A 202 0.99 -27.18 18.08
CA PRO A 202 2.11 -26.26 18.26
C PRO A 202 3.20 -26.39 17.19
N GLU A 203 3.15 -27.44 16.37
CA GLU A 203 4.07 -27.61 15.25
C GLU A 203 3.84 -26.62 14.11
N PHE A 204 2.61 -26.12 13.95
CA PHE A 204 2.22 -25.22 12.87
C PHE A 204 2.33 -23.76 13.29
N ASP A 205 2.59 -22.89 12.31
CA ASP A 205 2.77 -21.46 12.51
C ASP A 205 1.69 -20.64 11.76
N SER A 206 1.21 -21.14 10.62
CA SER A 206 0.15 -20.50 9.81
C SER A 206 -0.74 -21.53 9.11
N GLY A 207 -1.91 -21.08 8.63
CA GLY A 207 -2.82 -21.87 7.82
C GLY A 207 -2.81 -21.47 6.35
N VAL A 208 -3.17 -22.41 5.47
CA VAL A 208 -3.37 -22.18 4.03
C VAL A 208 -4.60 -22.89 3.50
N ASP A 209 -5.12 -22.41 2.37
CA ASP A 209 -6.20 -23.04 1.62
C ASP A 209 -5.74 -24.22 0.76
N ASP A 210 -4.50 -24.21 0.28
CA ASP A 210 -3.87 -25.31 -0.46
C ASP A 210 -2.37 -25.40 -0.12
N LEU A 211 -1.84 -26.60 0.11
CA LEU A 211 -0.43 -26.79 0.49
C LEU A 211 0.54 -26.65 -0.69
N SER A 212 0.09 -26.93 -1.90
CA SER A 212 0.93 -26.92 -3.11
C SER A 212 0.94 -25.54 -3.78
N ALA A 213 -0.22 -24.91 -3.87
CA ALA A 213 -0.44 -23.64 -4.54
C ALA A 213 -1.33 -22.71 -3.70
N PRO A 214 -0.89 -22.30 -2.49
CA PRO A 214 -1.70 -21.50 -1.58
C PRO A 214 -2.10 -20.19 -2.23
N ARG A 215 -3.39 -19.88 -2.20
CA ARG A 215 -3.93 -18.57 -2.60
C ARG A 215 -4.16 -17.67 -1.40
N LYS A 216 -4.54 -18.26 -0.26
CA LYS A 216 -4.86 -17.57 0.99
C LYS A 216 -3.95 -18.05 2.11
N TYR A 217 -3.40 -17.09 2.85
CA TYR A 217 -2.67 -17.30 4.09
C TYR A 217 -3.57 -16.89 5.25
N ILE A 218 -3.60 -17.74 6.27
CA ILE A 218 -4.40 -17.57 7.48
C ILE A 218 -3.42 -17.41 8.64
N ILE A 219 -3.38 -16.21 9.20
CA ILE A 219 -2.57 -15.92 10.38
C ILE A 219 -3.52 -15.79 11.57
N TRP A 220 -3.38 -16.70 12.51
CA TRP A 220 -4.18 -16.72 13.73
C TRP A 220 -3.98 -15.43 14.54
N SER A 221 -4.99 -14.97 15.26
CA SER A 221 -4.92 -13.70 16.00
C SER A 221 -3.86 -13.69 17.10
N THR A 222 -3.50 -14.86 17.63
CA THR A 222 -2.34 -15.03 18.53
C THR A 222 -1.00 -14.62 17.89
N TYR A 223 -0.91 -14.62 16.55
CA TYR A 223 0.31 -14.33 15.80
C TYR A 223 0.22 -13.09 14.89
N MET A 224 -0.93 -12.44 14.78
CA MET A 224 -1.15 -11.36 13.80
C MET A 224 -0.16 -10.20 13.89
N ASN A 225 0.27 -9.80 15.09
CA ASN A 225 1.21 -8.69 15.29
C ASN A 225 2.68 -9.11 15.34
N SER A 226 2.94 -10.42 15.33
CA SER A 226 4.30 -10.99 15.39
C SER A 226 4.72 -11.52 14.01
N HIS A 227 3.79 -12.08 13.24
CA HIS A 227 4.04 -12.75 11.96
C HIS A 227 3.69 -11.91 10.74
N ILE A 228 3.08 -10.74 10.90
CA ILE A 228 2.74 -9.84 9.80
C ILE A 228 3.46 -8.50 9.98
N LEU A 229 4.18 -8.09 8.95
CA LEU A 229 4.82 -6.78 8.88
C LEU A 229 4.27 -5.99 7.68
N PRO A 230 3.43 -4.98 7.92
CA PRO A 230 3.02 -4.01 6.90
C PRO A 230 4.24 -3.35 6.26
N CYS A 231 4.33 -3.35 4.92
CA CYS A 231 5.47 -2.81 4.17
C CYS A 231 5.09 -1.65 3.22
N TYR A 232 3.98 -1.79 2.49
CA TYR A 232 3.52 -0.77 1.54
C TYR A 232 2.00 -0.67 1.52
N ILE A 233 1.49 0.52 1.19
CA ILE A 233 0.09 0.76 0.85
C ILE A 233 0.04 1.09 -0.63
N ILE A 234 -0.85 0.41 -1.35
CA ILE A 234 -1.15 0.74 -2.74
C ILE A 234 -2.54 1.35 -2.78
N SER A 235 -2.60 2.58 -3.25
CA SER A 235 -3.83 3.32 -3.48
C SER A 235 -4.11 3.35 -4.98
N PHE A 236 -5.29 2.91 -5.41
CA PHE A 236 -5.62 2.81 -6.82
C PHE A 236 -7.11 3.08 -7.08
N GLY A 237 -7.40 3.59 -8.27
CA GLY A 237 -8.74 3.62 -8.83
C GLY A 237 -9.00 2.38 -9.68
N ALA A 238 -10.19 1.80 -9.54
CA ALA A 238 -10.67 0.71 -10.40
C ALA A 238 -12.18 0.88 -10.65
N PRO A 239 -12.66 0.81 -11.90
CA PRO A 239 -14.08 0.83 -12.18
C PRO A 239 -14.75 -0.42 -11.57
N TYR A 240 -16.02 -0.29 -11.20
CA TYR A 240 -16.77 -1.36 -10.51
C TYR A 240 -16.74 -2.68 -11.28
N GLU A 241 -16.76 -2.63 -12.62
CA GLU A 241 -16.68 -3.80 -13.52
C GLU A 241 -15.32 -4.51 -13.50
N ALA A 242 -14.22 -3.81 -13.24
CA ALA A 242 -12.90 -4.43 -13.12
C ALA A 242 -12.74 -5.25 -11.82
N CYS A 243 -13.72 -5.14 -10.91
CA CYS A 243 -13.78 -5.85 -9.64
C CYS A 243 -14.76 -7.04 -9.68
N ILE A 244 -15.21 -7.50 -10.86
CA ILE A 244 -16.17 -8.64 -11.00
C ILE A 244 -15.69 -9.67 -12.03
N ALA A 245 -14.64 -9.37 -12.81
CA ALA A 245 -14.08 -10.28 -13.81
C ALA A 245 -13.17 -11.34 -13.18
#